data_AF-A0A540MKE4-F1
#
_entry.id   AF-A0A540MKE4-F1
#
_cell.length_a   1.000
_cell.length_b   1.000
_cell.length_c   1.000
_cell.angle_alpha   90.00
_cell.angle_beta   90.00
_cell.angle_gamma   90.00
#
_symmetry.space_group_name_H-M   'P 1'
#
loop_
_entity.id
_entity.type
_entity.pdbx_description
1 polymer ?
#
loop_
_entity_poly.entity_id
_entity_poly.type
_entity_poly.pdbx_seq_one_letter_code
_entity_poly.pdbx_strand_id
1 'polypeptide(L)'
;MVKASPESFIVQVGESANIISRGKPRATLHSVCRPFKFENLSRETFVVFLQPAWNKTFSVTDYSMEKSLEISSEVKQVDDPEQSRLTEEIQKIVPPLALRLKDRMTFADFSRETTKQYYGGSGLQSNR
;
A
#
# COMPACT_ATOMS: atom_id res chain seq x y z
N MET A 1 -3.12 -17.76 4.45
CA MET A 1 -3.06 -17.22 5.83
C MET A 1 -1.60 -17.11 6.23
N VAL A 2 -1.15 -15.93 6.66
CA VAL A 2 0.23 -15.77 7.16
C VAL A 2 0.37 -16.59 8.43
N LYS A 3 1.38 -17.49 8.47
CA LYS A 3 1.67 -18.30 9.64
C LYS A 3 2.69 -17.57 10.50
N ALA A 4 2.42 -17.45 11.79
CA ALA A 4 3.32 -16.89 12.78
C ALA A 4 3.27 -17.78 14.04
N SER A 5 4.37 -17.84 14.79
CA SER A 5 4.38 -18.56 16.06
C SER A 5 3.51 -17.83 17.10
N PRO A 6 2.98 -18.54 18.10
CA PRO A 6 2.35 -17.89 19.25
C PRO A 6 3.28 -16.83 19.84
N GLU A 7 2.68 -15.76 20.39
CA GLU A 7 3.41 -14.66 21.06
C GLU A 7 4.45 -13.94 20.19
N SER A 8 4.27 -13.98 18.86
CA SER A 8 5.11 -13.26 17.90
C SER A 8 4.37 -12.13 17.20
N PHE A 9 5.14 -11.19 16.64
CA PHE A 9 4.63 -10.11 15.81
C PHE A 9 4.98 -10.35 14.34
N ILE A 10 4.04 -10.03 13.46
CA ILE A 10 4.30 -9.94 12.01
C ILE A 10 4.73 -8.51 11.72
N VAL A 11 5.90 -8.35 11.10
CA VAL A 11 6.41 -7.04 10.65
C VAL A 11 6.21 -6.91 9.16
N GLN A 12 5.62 -5.81 8.73
CA GLN A 12 5.39 -5.49 7.31
C GLN A 12 6.01 -4.15 6.96
N VAL A 13 6.56 -4.07 5.75
CA VAL A 13 7.13 -2.82 5.23
C VAL A 13 5.99 -1.96 4.71
N GLY A 14 5.88 -0.74 5.22
CA GLY A 14 4.93 0.27 4.72
C GLY A 14 5.49 1.12 3.58
N GLU A 15 4.62 1.85 2.88
CA GLU A 15 4.98 2.70 1.74
C GLU A 15 6.03 3.77 2.11
N SER A 16 5.93 4.40 3.29
CA SER A 16 6.91 5.41 3.69
C SER A 16 8.32 4.83 3.84
N ALA A 17 8.46 3.61 4.37
CA ALA A 17 9.75 2.94 4.46
C ALA A 17 10.29 2.61 3.06
N ASN A 18 9.42 2.14 2.15
CA ASN A 18 9.77 1.93 0.75
C ASN A 18 10.25 3.23 0.07
N ILE A 19 9.57 4.35 0.28
CA ILE A 19 9.93 5.64 -0.35
C ILE A 19 11.27 6.14 0.20
N ILE A 20 11.41 6.23 1.53
CA ILE A 20 12.61 6.74 2.19
C ILE A 20 13.86 5.92 1.83
N SER A 21 13.69 4.61 1.71
CA SER A 21 14.78 3.68 1.41
C SER A 21 15.07 3.52 -0.08
N ARG A 22 14.36 4.24 -0.96
CA ARG A 22 14.49 4.16 -2.42
C ARG A 22 14.21 2.75 -2.95
N GLY A 23 13.21 2.09 -2.37
CA GLY A 23 12.76 0.75 -2.78
C GLY A 23 13.70 -0.39 -2.41
N LYS A 24 14.59 -0.22 -1.43
CA LYS A 24 15.43 -1.32 -0.91
C LYS A 24 14.54 -2.38 -0.23
N PRO A 25 13.85 -2.10 0.90
CA PRO A 25 12.65 -2.82 1.28
C PRO A 25 11.46 -2.36 0.42
N ARG A 26 10.69 -3.33 -0.09
CA ARG A 26 9.45 -3.09 -0.83
C ARG A 26 8.24 -3.14 0.09
N ALA A 27 7.30 -2.23 -0.11
CA ALA A 27 6.04 -2.21 0.64
C ALA A 27 5.29 -3.54 0.44
N THR A 28 4.80 -4.12 1.53
CA THR A 28 4.19 -5.45 1.50
C THR A 28 2.68 -5.36 1.20
N LEU A 29 2.28 -5.77 -0.01
CA LEU A 29 0.86 -5.96 -0.32
C LEU A 29 0.28 -7.07 0.56
N HIS A 30 -0.87 -6.79 1.17
CA HIS A 30 -1.56 -7.75 2.03
C HIS A 30 -3.06 -7.50 2.02
N SER A 31 -3.82 -8.54 2.34
CA SER A 31 -5.27 -8.47 2.51
C SER A 31 -5.70 -9.42 3.62
N VAL A 32 -6.86 -9.14 4.19
CA VAL A 32 -7.53 -10.02 5.16
C VAL A 32 -8.78 -10.54 4.49
N CYS A 33 -8.95 -11.86 4.48
CA CYS A 33 -10.15 -12.51 3.99
C CYS A 33 -10.79 -13.35 5.09
N ARG A 34 -12.12 -13.40 5.09
CA ARG A 34 -12.88 -14.31 5.95
C ARG A 34 -12.61 -15.76 5.51
N PRO A 35 -12.32 -16.70 6.43
CA PRO A 35 -12.21 -18.11 6.09
C PRO A 35 -13.53 -18.66 5.54
N PHE A 36 -13.49 -19.35 4.41
CA PHE A 36 -14.71 -19.87 3.75
C PHE A 36 -15.43 -20.96 4.55
N LYS A 37 -14.68 -21.72 5.36
CA LYS A 37 -15.19 -22.92 6.06
C LYS A 37 -15.93 -22.62 7.38
N PHE A 38 -15.94 -21.38 7.85
CA PHE A 38 -16.46 -21.04 9.17
C PHE A 38 -17.38 -19.82 9.10
N GLU A 39 -18.62 -19.98 9.56
CA GLU A 39 -19.62 -18.93 9.48
C GLU A 39 -19.62 -17.97 10.69
N ASN A 40 -19.26 -18.47 11.88
CA ASN A 40 -19.34 -17.71 13.12
C ASN A 40 -17.96 -17.53 13.75
N LEU A 41 -17.02 -17.01 12.96
CA LEU A 41 -15.66 -16.74 13.41
C LEU A 41 -15.40 -15.23 13.48
N SER A 42 -15.07 -14.73 14.67
CA SER A 42 -14.49 -13.40 14.84
C SER A 42 -12.98 -13.49 14.68
N ARG A 43 -12.39 -12.56 13.91
CA ARG A 43 -10.94 -12.40 13.82
C ARG A 43 -10.57 -11.06 14.44
N GLU A 44 -9.93 -11.12 15.59
CA GLU A 44 -9.40 -9.95 16.28
C GLU A 44 -7.96 -9.71 15.84
N THR A 45 -7.61 -8.46 15.59
CA THR A 45 -6.25 -8.08 15.18
C THR A 45 -5.93 -6.70 15.70
N PHE A 46 -4.77 -6.60 16.35
CA PHE A 46 -4.20 -5.34 16.77
C PHE A 46 -3.06 -4.97 15.80
N VAL A 47 -3.06 -3.74 15.30
CA VAL A 47 -2.07 -3.23 14.35
C VAL A 47 -1.45 -1.96 14.91
N VAL A 48 -0.11 -1.89 14.86
CA VAL A 48 0.66 -0.71 15.24
C VAL A 48 1.37 -0.17 14.00
N PHE A 49 1.22 1.13 13.75
CA PHE A 49 1.92 1.81 12.66
C PHE A 49 3.11 2.59 13.22
N LEU A 50 4.32 2.13 12.91
CA LEU A 50 5.55 2.89 13.15
C LEU A 50 5.75 3.84 11.97
N GLN A 51 5.62 5.14 12.23
CA GLN A 51 5.59 6.17 11.18
C GLN A 51 6.78 7.14 11.26
N PRO A 52 7.17 7.78 10.15
CA PRO A 52 8.15 8.86 10.16
C PRO A 52 7.71 10.05 11.02
N ALA A 53 8.65 10.93 11.35
CA ALA A 53 8.33 12.25 11.90
C ALA A 53 7.42 13.02 10.92
N TRP A 54 6.46 13.78 11.46
CA TRP A 54 5.48 14.52 10.66
C TRP A 54 6.11 15.45 9.60
N ASN A 55 7.22 16.09 9.94
CA ASN A 55 7.96 16.99 9.06
C ASN A 55 8.98 16.27 8.15
N LYS A 56 9.04 14.94 8.15
CA LYS A 56 9.95 14.19 7.28
C LYS A 56 9.56 14.43 5.82
N THR A 57 10.45 15.04 5.06
CA THR A 57 10.26 15.28 3.62
C THR A 57 10.61 14.04 2.81
N PHE A 58 9.78 13.72 1.81
CA PHE A 58 10.07 12.73 0.78
C PHE A 58 10.77 13.38 -0.42
N SER A 59 11.72 12.65 -1.01
CA SER A 59 12.42 13.03 -2.24
C SER A 59 12.07 12.01 -3.30
N VAL A 60 11.43 12.46 -4.38
CA VAL A 60 11.02 11.61 -5.50
C VAL A 60 12.12 11.54 -6.57
N THR A 61 13.05 12.50 -6.58
CA THR A 61 14.16 12.57 -7.55
C THR A 61 15.02 11.31 -7.66
N ASP A 62 15.23 10.59 -6.54
CA ASP A 62 16.00 9.35 -6.50
C ASP A 62 15.12 8.10 -6.32
N TYR A 63 13.82 8.30 -6.12
CA TYR A 63 12.83 7.24 -6.15
C TYR A 63 12.40 7.15 -7.61
N SER A 64 13.11 6.34 -8.40
CA SER A 64 12.77 6.20 -9.83
C SER A 64 11.26 6.01 -9.94
N MET A 65 10.59 7.03 -10.44
CA MET A 65 9.16 6.99 -10.68
C MET A 65 8.87 5.88 -11.69
N GLU A 66 9.86 5.48 -12.49
CA GLU A 66 9.82 4.29 -13.36
C GLU A 66 9.65 3.00 -12.57
N LYS A 67 10.05 2.93 -11.28
CA LYS A 67 9.90 1.75 -10.39
C LYS A 67 8.55 1.70 -9.66
N SER A 68 7.95 2.85 -9.37
CA SER A 68 6.53 2.92 -8.98
C SER A 68 5.61 2.81 -10.19
N LEU A 69 6.07 3.29 -11.33
CA LEU A 69 5.53 2.96 -12.62
C LEU A 69 5.89 1.52 -12.97
N GLU A 70 6.84 0.77 -12.42
CA GLU A 70 7.01 -0.66 -12.75
C GLU A 70 5.73 -1.42 -12.35
N ILE A 71 5.05 -1.01 -11.27
CA ILE A 71 3.70 -1.51 -10.93
C ILE A 71 2.63 -1.07 -11.96
N SER A 72 2.86 -0.03 -12.76
CA SER A 72 1.98 0.44 -13.84
C SER A 72 2.57 0.42 -15.28
N SER A 73 3.75 -0.17 -15.49
CA SER A 73 4.60 -0.04 -16.70
C SER A 73 5.64 -1.15 -16.85
N GLU A 74 5.81 -2.07 -15.87
CA GLU A 74 5.97 -3.50 -16.23
C GLU A 74 4.73 -4.00 -16.98
N VAL A 75 3.63 -3.22 -16.96
CA VAL A 75 2.42 -3.37 -17.78
C VAL A 75 2.66 -3.04 -19.27
N LYS A 76 3.83 -2.51 -19.67
CA LYS A 76 4.22 -2.50 -21.10
C LYS A 76 5.04 -3.76 -21.39
N GLN A 77 4.30 -4.80 -21.78
CA GLN A 77 4.73 -6.16 -22.14
C GLN A 77 4.82 -7.17 -20.98
N VAL A 78 3.72 -7.35 -20.24
CA VAL A 78 3.43 -8.71 -19.73
C VAL A 78 2.53 -9.37 -20.78
N ASP A 79 3.03 -10.40 -21.47
CA ASP A 79 2.26 -11.22 -22.41
C ASP A 79 1.16 -12.08 -21.72
N ASP A 80 0.90 -11.83 -20.43
CA ASP A 80 -0.08 -12.56 -19.62
C ASP A 80 -1.31 -11.67 -19.29
N PRO A 81 -2.46 -11.92 -19.96
CA PRO A 81 -3.71 -11.23 -19.73
C PRO A 81 -4.23 -11.33 -18.28
N GLU A 82 -3.91 -12.41 -17.56
CA GLU A 82 -4.41 -12.60 -16.19
C GLU A 82 -3.76 -11.63 -15.21
N GLN A 83 -2.47 -11.37 -15.37
CA GLN A 83 -1.72 -10.45 -14.51
C GLN A 83 -2.13 -8.99 -14.73
N SER A 84 -2.47 -8.62 -15.97
CA SER A 84 -3.07 -7.32 -16.28
C SER A 84 -4.39 -7.12 -15.53
N ARG A 85 -5.29 -8.12 -15.58
CA ARG A 85 -6.59 -8.06 -14.91
C ARG A 85 -6.46 -7.97 -13.39
N LEU A 86 -5.56 -8.74 -12.79
CA LEU A 86 -5.30 -8.66 -11.33
C LEU A 86 -4.80 -7.28 -10.92
N THR A 87 -3.94 -6.67 -11.72
CA THR A 87 -3.42 -5.32 -11.46
C THR A 87 -4.53 -4.27 -11.50
N GLU A 88 -5.42 -4.36 -12.50
CA GLU A 88 -6.61 -3.50 -12.59
C GLU A 88 -7.53 -3.66 -11.37
N GLU A 89 -7.78 -4.89 -10.92
CA GLU A 89 -8.59 -5.14 -9.72
C GLU A 89 -7.96 -4.57 -8.44
N ILE A 90 -6.63 -4.66 -8.29
CA ILE A 90 -5.93 -4.07 -7.15
C ILE A 90 -6.09 -2.54 -7.16
N GLN A 91 -5.95 -1.90 -8.32
CA GLN A 91 -6.05 -0.44 -8.46
C GLN A 91 -7.46 0.09 -8.18
N LYS A 92 -8.51 -0.74 -8.27
CA LYS A 92 -9.87 -0.39 -7.83
C LYS A 92 -10.00 -0.28 -6.31
N ILE A 93 -9.07 -0.86 -5.54
CA ILE A 93 -9.15 -0.98 -4.08
C ILE A 93 -8.06 -0.15 -3.39
N VAL A 94 -6.87 -0.11 -3.98
CA VAL A 94 -5.68 0.57 -3.45
C VAL A 94 -5.36 1.77 -4.34
N PRO A 95 -5.43 3.01 -3.82
CA PRO A 95 -5.11 4.20 -4.59
C PRO A 95 -3.62 4.17 -4.98
N PRO A 96 -3.30 4.32 -6.28
CA PRO A 96 -1.92 4.30 -6.76
C PRO A 96 -1.02 5.31 -6.04
N LEU A 97 0.25 4.93 -5.82
CA LEU A 97 1.23 5.80 -5.15
C LEU A 97 1.46 7.10 -5.94
N ALA A 98 1.47 7.03 -7.27
CA ALA A 98 1.68 8.19 -8.15
C ALA A 98 0.61 9.28 -7.99
N LEU A 99 -0.60 8.95 -7.52
CA LEU A 99 -1.66 9.94 -7.26
C LEU A 99 -1.48 10.64 -5.91
N ARG A 100 -0.71 10.04 -4.99
CA ARG A 100 -0.60 10.46 -3.59
C ARG A 100 0.74 11.06 -3.23
N LEU A 101 1.81 10.65 -3.91
CA LEU A 101 3.18 11.07 -3.66
C LEU A 101 3.58 12.22 -4.60
N LYS A 102 4.03 13.33 -4.02
CA LYS A 102 4.59 14.49 -4.71
C LYS A 102 5.99 14.78 -4.20
N ASP A 103 6.85 15.31 -5.07
CA ASP A 103 8.19 15.68 -4.67
C ASP A 103 8.16 16.74 -3.56
N ARG A 104 9.08 16.60 -2.60
CA ARG A 104 9.25 17.47 -1.43
C ARG A 104 8.04 17.57 -0.48
N MET A 105 7.03 16.71 -0.62
CA MET A 105 5.95 16.67 0.36
C MET A 105 6.42 16.11 1.71
N THR A 106 5.81 16.56 2.80
CA THR A 106 6.08 15.97 4.12
C THR A 106 5.29 14.67 4.32
N PHE A 107 5.70 13.87 5.31
CA PHE A 107 4.91 12.72 5.74
C PHE A 107 3.49 13.14 6.16
N ALA A 108 3.33 14.30 6.80
CA ALA A 108 2.02 14.85 7.14
C ALA A 108 1.12 15.04 5.92
N ASP A 109 1.69 15.62 4.85
CA ASP A 109 0.97 15.85 3.60
C ASP A 109 0.60 14.53 2.93
N PHE A 110 1.53 13.58 2.90
CA PHE A 110 1.32 12.27 2.30
C PHE A 110 0.26 11.45 3.04
N SER A 111 0.31 11.47 4.38
CA SER A 111 -0.67 10.79 5.24
C SER A 111 -2.08 11.36 5.04
N ARG A 112 -2.19 12.70 4.96
CA ARG A 112 -3.45 13.38 4.69
C ARG A 112 -4.00 13.07 3.30
N GLU A 113 -3.18 13.14 2.26
CA GLU A 113 -3.61 12.83 0.88
C GLU A 113 -3.99 11.35 0.75
N THR A 114 -3.22 10.45 1.36
CA THR A 114 -3.54 9.01 1.36
C THR A 114 -4.87 8.74 2.06
N THR A 115 -5.07 9.29 3.26
CA THR A 115 -6.33 9.14 3.99
C THR A 115 -7.51 9.71 3.19
N LYS A 116 -7.34 10.85 2.53
CA LYS A 116 -8.37 11.46 1.67
C LYS A 116 -8.75 10.57 0.49
N GLN A 117 -7.78 9.95 -0.17
CA GLN A 117 -8.02 9.06 -1.32
C GLN A 117 -8.74 7.77 -0.92
N TYR A 118 -8.51 7.28 0.31
CA TYR A 118 -9.24 6.12 0.83
C TYR A 118 -10.62 6.50 1.36
N TYR A 119 -10.72 7.52 2.22
CA TYR A 119 -11.90 7.75 3.08
C TYR A 119 -12.52 9.14 2.94
N GLY A 120 -12.02 10.00 2.06
CA GLY A 120 -12.66 11.28 1.76
C GLY A 120 -14.05 11.09 1.14
N GLY A 121 -14.81 12.19 0.94
CA GLY A 121 -16.19 12.10 0.41
C GLY A 121 -16.34 11.33 -0.91
N SER A 122 -15.28 11.29 -1.73
CA SER A 122 -15.18 10.50 -2.97
C SER A 122 -14.07 9.45 -2.93
N GLY A 123 -13.66 9.00 -1.74
CA GLY A 123 -12.57 8.05 -1.55
C GLY A 123 -12.96 6.63 -1.94
N LEU A 124 -11.98 5.77 -2.23
CA LEU A 124 -12.21 4.38 -2.69
C LEU A 124 -13.00 3.51 -1.69
N GLN A 125 -13.00 3.88 -0.41
CA GLN A 125 -13.70 3.16 0.66
C GLN A 125 -14.85 3.97 1.26
N SER A 126 -15.26 5.10 0.67
CA SER A 126 -16.31 5.95 1.26
C SER A 126 -17.71 5.33 1.23
N ASN A 127 -17.95 4.38 0.31
CA ASN A 127 -19.25 3.73 0.09
C ASN A 127 -19.17 2.19 0.15
N ARG A 128 -18.16 1.65 0.85
CA ARG A 128 -17.92 0.20 0.94
C ARG A 128 -18.42 -0.40 2.25
#